data_AF-A0A968NNU9-F1
#
_entry.id   AF-A0A968NNU9-F1
#
_cell.length_a   1.000
_cell.length_b   1.000
_cell.length_c   1.000
_cell.angle_alpha   90.00
_cell.angle_beta   90.00
_cell.angle_gamma   90.00
#
_symmetry.space_group_name_H-M   'P 1'
#
loop_
_entity.id
_entity.type
_entity.pdbx_description
1 polymer ?
#
loop_
_entity_poly.entity_id
_entity_poly.type
_entity_poly.pdbx_seq_one_letter_code
_entity_poly.pdbx_strand_id
1 'polypeptide(L)' 'MARSKYSSRKIPDKCRKCAMLNADLAKEIHGQTGDNCWDLKVCYSRRSHARHRDKRNQARALKRASIVALDYFC' A
#
# COMPACT_ATOMS: atom_id res chain seq x y z
N MET A 1 -2.61 25.14 1.14
CA MET A 1 -2.22 23.82 0.62
C MET A 1 -2.71 22.74 1.58
N ALA A 2 -3.77 22.00 1.23
CA ALA A 2 -4.39 21.01 2.12
C ALA A 2 -3.44 19.83 2.38
N ARG A 3 -2.99 19.67 3.63
CA ARG A 3 -2.20 18.50 4.07
C ARG A 3 -3.07 17.25 3.94
N SER A 4 -2.63 16.30 3.13
CA SER A 4 -3.16 14.92 3.09
C SER A 4 -3.48 14.44 4.50
N LYS A 5 -4.75 14.10 4.77
CA LYS A 5 -5.27 13.58 6.05
C LYS A 5 -4.59 12.28 6.53
N TYR A 6 -3.59 11.78 5.81
CA TYR A 6 -2.95 10.52 6.10
C TYR A 6 -1.42 10.64 6.19
N SER A 7 -0.89 10.18 7.32
CA SER A 7 0.55 10.07 7.63
C SER A 7 1.28 9.34 6.51
N SER A 8 2.29 9.99 5.94
CA SER A 8 3.10 9.55 4.79
C SER A 8 3.87 8.23 5.03
N ARG A 9 3.83 7.66 6.23
CA ARG A 9 4.58 6.44 6.58
C ARG A 9 3.76 5.16 6.64
N LYS A 10 2.43 5.25 6.75
CA LYS A 10 1.57 4.06 6.89
C LYS A 10 0.50 4.06 5.81
N ILE A 11 -0.01 2.88 5.47
CA ILE A 11 -1.19 2.72 4.63
C ILE A 11 -2.38 2.59 5.59
N PRO A 12 -3.49 3.31 5.37
CA PRO A 12 -4.70 3.15 6.16
C PRO A 12 -5.18 1.71 6.17
N ASP A 13 -5.65 1.23 7.32
CA ASP A 13 -6.20 -0.12 7.46
C ASP A 13 -7.38 -0.32 6.53
N LYS A 14 -8.18 0.74 6.34
CA LYS A 14 -9.24 0.79 5.32
C LYS A 14 -8.69 0.51 3.92
N CYS A 15 -7.58 1.16 3.53
CA CYS A 15 -6.94 0.95 2.23
C CYS A 15 -6.26 -0.42 2.11
N ARG A 16 -5.77 -1.00 3.22
CA ARG A 16 -5.24 -2.37 3.23
C ARG A 16 -6.35 -3.39 2.94
N LYS A 17 -7.50 -3.26 3.60
CA LYS A 17 -8.68 -4.10 3.35
C LYS A 17 -9.21 -3.91 1.92
N CYS A 18 -9.35 -2.67 1.47
CA CYS A 18 -9.75 -2.34 0.10
C CYS A 18 -8.82 -2.91 -0.99
N ALA A 19 -7.53 -3.03 -0.71
CA ALA A 19 -6.56 -3.62 -1.64
C ALA A 19 -6.73 -5.14 -1.82
N MET A 20 -7.30 -5.83 -0.83
CA MET A 20 -7.59 -7.27 -0.89
C MET A 20 -8.83 -7.59 -1.72
N LEU A 21 -9.80 -6.67 -1.78
CA LEU A 21 -11.01 -6.82 -2.58
C LEU A 21 -10.72 -6.68 -4.08
N ASN A 22 -11.64 -7.17 -4.93
CA ASN A 22 -11.62 -6.91 -6.37
C ASN A 22 -11.88 -5.43 -6.67
N ALA A 23 -11.43 -4.94 -7.83
CA ALA A 23 -11.52 -3.52 -8.18
C ALA A 23 -12.98 -3.07 -8.31
N ASP A 24 -13.82 -3.87 -8.96
CA ASP A 24 -15.23 -3.55 -9.18
C ASP A 24 -16.02 -3.55 -7.87
N LEU A 25 -15.85 -4.59 -7.05
CA LEU A 25 -16.46 -4.67 -5.72
C LEU A 25 -16.01 -3.51 -4.81
N ALA A 26 -14.73 -3.14 -4.85
CA ALA A 26 -14.24 -2.02 -4.07
C ALA A 26 -14.80 -0.68 -4.57
N LYS A 27 -15.06 -0.54 -5.87
CA LYS A 27 -15.71 0.64 -6.46
C LYS A 27 -17.18 0.74 -6.05
N GLU A 28 -17.90 -0.38 -5.96
CA GLU A 28 -19.29 -0.39 -5.50
C GLU A 28 -19.41 -0.02 -4.02
N ILE A 29 -18.60 -0.63 -3.16
CA ILE A 29 -18.65 -0.42 -1.70
C ILE A 29 -18.11 0.95 -1.30
N HIS A 30 -17.06 1.45 -1.98
CA HIS A 30 -16.37 2.68 -1.59
C HIS A 30 -16.53 3.84 -2.57
N GLY A 31 -17.28 3.65 -3.65
CA GLY A 31 -17.64 4.67 -4.62
C GLY A 31 -18.75 5.59 -4.13
N GLN A 32 -19.45 6.23 -5.08
CA GLN A 32 -20.47 7.25 -4.79
C GLN A 32 -21.62 6.73 -3.91
N THR A 33 -21.95 5.45 -4.01
CA THR A 33 -23.03 4.79 -3.26
C THR A 33 -22.62 4.35 -1.85
N GLY A 34 -21.35 4.47 -1.48
CA GLY A 34 -20.86 4.07 -0.16
C GLY A 34 -20.02 5.15 0.50
N ASP A 35 -18.76 4.85 0.82
CA ASP A 35 -17.89 5.76 1.59
C ASP A 35 -17.38 6.99 0.81
N ASN A 36 -17.69 7.09 -0.49
CA ASN A 36 -17.19 8.11 -1.42
C ASN A 36 -15.67 8.37 -1.29
N CYS A 37 -14.91 7.32 -1.01
CA CYS A 37 -13.46 7.40 -0.82
C CYS A 37 -12.68 6.88 -2.04
N TRP A 38 -13.37 6.28 -3.02
CA TRP A 38 -12.77 5.76 -4.25
C TRP A 38 -12.39 6.88 -5.23
N ASP A 39 -11.09 7.07 -5.46
CA ASP A 39 -10.53 7.96 -6.47
C ASP A 39 -9.84 7.16 -7.58
N LEU A 40 -10.32 7.27 -8.82
CA LEU A 40 -9.77 6.58 -9.99
C LEU A 40 -8.28 6.88 -10.22
N LYS A 41 -7.81 8.09 -9.90
CA LYS A 41 -6.42 8.52 -10.13
C LYS A 41 -5.45 7.89 -9.13
N VAL A 42 -5.92 7.61 -7.92
CA VAL A 42 -5.02 7.29 -6.79
C VAL A 42 -5.27 5.89 -6.22
N CYS A 43 -6.51 5.40 -6.22
CA CYS A 43 -6.87 4.12 -5.61
C CYS A 43 -6.30 2.92 -6.35
N TYR A 44 -6.18 2.97 -7.69
CA TYR A 44 -5.49 1.90 -8.44
C TYR A 44 -4.05 1.71 -7.99
N SER A 45 -3.27 2.81 -7.97
CA SER A 45 -1.88 2.81 -7.53
C SER A 45 -1.75 2.44 -6.05
N ARG A 46 -2.58 3.01 -5.17
CA ARG A 46 -2.58 2.71 -3.73
C ARG A 46 -2.90 1.25 -3.44
N ARG A 47 -3.88 0.66 -4.14
CA ARG A 47 -4.26 -0.76 -3.97
C ARG A 47 -3.13 -1.68 -4.42
N SER A 48 -2.54 -1.43 -5.60
CA SER A 48 -1.36 -2.17 -6.04
C SER A 48 -0.21 -2.01 -5.05
N HIS A 49 -0.03 -0.81 -4.50
CA HIS A 49 1.01 -0.56 -3.52
C HIS A 49 0.83 -1.40 -2.26
N ALA A 50 -0.39 -1.38 -1.71
CA ALA A 50 -0.77 -2.12 -0.51
C ALA A 50 -0.64 -3.64 -0.70
N ARG A 51 -1.10 -4.21 -1.83
CA ARG A 51 -0.99 -5.66 -2.11
C ARG A 51 0.45 -6.16 -2.10
N HIS A 52 1.38 -5.36 -2.64
CA HIS A 52 2.79 -5.75 -2.78
C HIS A 52 3.69 -5.15 -1.71
N ARG A 53 3.12 -4.56 -0.66
CA ARG A 53 3.91 -3.88 0.38
C ARG A 53 4.79 -4.87 1.12
N ASP A 54 4.20 -5.98 1.56
CA ASP A 54 4.90 -6.93 2.43
C ASP A 54 5.99 -7.68 1.65
N LYS A 55 5.69 -8.12 0.42
CA LYS A 55 6.69 -8.69 -0.50
C LYS A 55 7.87 -7.74 -0.74
N ARG A 56 7.61 -6.45 -0.97
CA ARG A 56 8.68 -5.45 -1.17
C ARG A 56 9.48 -5.18 0.10
N ASN A 57 8.83 -5.19 1.26
CA ASN A 57 9.51 -5.03 2.54
C ASN A 57 10.40 -6.24 2.84
N GLN A 58 9.92 -7.46 2.55
CA GLN A 58 10.71 -8.68 2.67
C GLN A 58 11.93 -8.62 1.75
N ALA A 59 11.76 -8.26 0.48
CA ALA A 59 12.88 -8.11 -0.46
C ALA A 59 13.92 -7.07 0.02
N ARG A 60 13.46 -5.94 0.59
CA ARG A 60 14.35 -4.93 1.17
C ARG A 60 15.07 -5.44 2.43
N ALA A 61 14.38 -6.21 3.28
CA ALA A 61 14.98 -6.80 4.46
C ALA A 61 16.06 -7.82 4.09
N LEU A 62 15.78 -8.70 3.13
CA LEU A 62 16.75 -9.66 2.58
C LEU A 62 17.97 -8.96 1.99
N LYS A 63 17.78 -7.89 1.20
CA LYS A 63 18.89 -7.10 0.63
C LYS A 63 19.75 -6.46 1.72
N ARG A 64 19.14 -5.96 2.81
CA ARG A 64 19.92 -5.42 3.95
C ARG A 64 20.69 -6.51 4.66
N ALA A 65 20.07 -7.66 4.91
CA ALA A 65 20.73 -8.80 5.54
C ALA A 65 21.90 -9.31 4.68
N SER A 66 21.75 -9.35 3.35
CA SER A 66 22.84 -9.75 2.45
C SER A 66 23.99 -8.73 2.41
N ILE A 67 23.69 -7.43 2.49
CA ILE A 67 24.73 -6.39 2.58
C ILE A 67 25.46 -6.50 3.92
N VAL A 68 24.75 -6.64 5.03
CA VAL A 68 25.38 -6.86 6.34
C VAL A 68 26.22 -8.15 6.34
N ALA A 69 25.76 -9.23 5.70
CA ALA A 69 26.56 -10.45 5.60
C ALA A 69 27.86 -10.28 4.80
N LEU A 70 27.89 -9.40 3.79
CA LEU A 70 29.11 -9.08 3.03
C LEU A 70 30.09 -8.21 3.86
N ASP A 71 29.57 -7.30 4.68
CA ASP A 71 30.39 -6.44 5.55
C ASP A 71 31.03 -7.22 6.73
N TYR A 72 30.51 -8.39 7.09
CA TYR A 72 31.04 -9.25 8.17
C TYR A 72 32.05 -10.32 7.67
N PHE A 73 32.26 -10.46 6.36
CA PHE A 73 33.17 -11.46 5.75
C PHE A 73 34.44 -10.83 5.14
N CYS A 74 34.65 -9.52 5.35
CA CYS A 74 35.89 -8.79 5.10
C CYS A 74 36.48 -8.34 6.44
#